data_AF-A0A5N5Q8F2-F1
#
_entry.id   AF-A0A5N5Q8F2-F1
#
_cell.length_a   1.000
_cell.length_b   1.000
_cell.length_c   1.000
_cell.angle_alpha   90.00
_cell.angle_beta   90.00
_cell.angle_gamma   90.00
#
_symmetry.space_group_name_H-M   'P 1'
#
loop_
_entity.id
_entity.type
_entity.pdbx_description
1 polymer ?
#
loop_
_entity_poly.entity_id
_entity_poly.type
_entity_poly.pdbx_seq_one_letter_code
_entity_poly.pdbx_strand_id
1 'polypeptide(L)'
;MSSSPFSLLDFINAPLNNMYFSAAAIVSAVALFASGVEASHRITLRNNCAWGVGLLLHNWSGTPYTGPAIGSIAAKSSKVITVPDGWDGRICDTPPSSGCTNSCYGACSMTEFNMNSGGLNWYDISNIQAYTVAYRPGDMSGSCGGTGPVDQAVRACGAADFTVVYCP
;
A
#
# COMPACT_ATOMS: atom_id res chain seq x y z
N MET A 1 50.19 -20.98 15.64
CA MET A 1 49.65 -19.67 15.19
C MET A 1 50.66 -19.13 14.18
N SER A 2 50.43 -19.38 12.87
CA SER A 2 50.05 -18.34 11.89
C SER A 2 50.94 -17.11 12.01
N SER A 3 51.74 -16.65 11.04
CA SER A 3 51.78 -16.87 9.59
C SER A 3 52.96 -16.01 9.09
N SER A 4 53.74 -16.49 8.14
CA SER A 4 54.76 -15.70 7.42
C SER A 4 54.64 -16.01 5.91
N PRO A 5 55.22 -15.19 5.01
CA PRO A 5 54.48 -14.30 4.10
C PRO A 5 54.89 -14.55 2.61
N PHE A 6 54.62 -13.58 1.74
CA PHE A 6 55.09 -13.43 0.33
C PHE A 6 54.36 -14.30 -0.72
N SER A 7 54.26 -13.90 -1.98
CA SER A 7 54.20 -12.62 -2.71
C SER A 7 53.90 -13.02 -4.17
N LEU A 8 53.31 -12.09 -4.91
CA LEU A 8 53.01 -12.14 -6.34
C LEU A 8 54.26 -12.51 -7.18
N LEU A 9 54.04 -13.36 -8.21
CA LEU A 9 54.96 -13.86 -9.27
C LEU A 9 55.83 -15.07 -8.91
N ASP A 10 55.49 -16.21 -9.54
CA ASP A 10 56.29 -17.42 -9.87
C ASP A 10 55.26 -18.58 -9.98
N PHE A 11 54.91 -19.22 -11.10
CA PHE A 11 55.66 -19.74 -12.24
C PHE A 11 54.75 -19.83 -13.48
N ILE A 12 55.18 -19.24 -14.59
CA ILE A 12 54.76 -19.64 -15.93
C ILE A 12 55.75 -20.71 -16.38
N ASN A 13 55.33 -21.98 -16.45
CA ASN A 13 55.73 -22.93 -17.50
C ASN A 13 55.18 -24.33 -17.20
N ALA A 14 54.22 -24.77 -18.00
CA ALA A 14 53.99 -26.19 -18.24
C ALA A 14 53.68 -26.40 -19.74
N PRO A 15 54.27 -27.42 -20.39
CA PRO A 15 54.25 -27.58 -21.82
C PRO A 15 52.89 -28.11 -22.34
N LEU A 16 52.55 -27.63 -23.54
CA LEU A 16 51.46 -28.09 -24.39
C LEU A 16 51.53 -29.61 -24.61
N ASN A 17 50.47 -30.33 -24.26
CA ASN A 17 50.14 -31.61 -24.90
C ASN A 17 48.62 -31.86 -24.87
N ASN A 18 48.09 -32.05 -26.07
CA ASN A 18 46.73 -32.41 -26.47
C ASN A 18 45.88 -33.15 -25.43
N MET A 19 44.76 -32.56 -25.01
CA MET A 19 43.54 -33.29 -24.68
C MET A 19 42.29 -32.44 -25.01
N TYR A 20 41.61 -32.89 -26.06
CA TYR A 20 40.18 -32.81 -26.37
C TYR A 20 39.32 -31.68 -25.77
N PHE A 21 38.72 -30.90 -26.68
CA PHE A 21 37.56 -30.05 -26.46
C PHE A 21 36.47 -30.78 -25.65
N SER A 22 36.21 -30.30 -24.43
CA SER A 22 34.92 -30.40 -23.77
C SER A 22 34.62 -29.04 -23.15
N ALA A 23 33.93 -28.21 -23.92
CA ALA A 23 33.37 -26.95 -23.44
C ALA A 23 32.20 -27.26 -22.48
N ALA A 24 32.50 -27.50 -21.20
CA ALA A 24 31.49 -27.40 -20.16
C ALA A 24 31.29 -25.91 -19.84
N ALA A 25 30.39 -25.27 -20.59
CA ALA A 25 29.94 -23.92 -20.28
C ALA A 25 29.29 -23.90 -18.89
N ILE A 26 29.90 -23.20 -17.94
CA ILE A 26 29.27 -22.88 -16.66
C ILE A 26 28.17 -21.85 -16.95
N VAL A 27 26.93 -22.31 -17.08
CA VAL A 27 25.76 -21.42 -17.08
C VAL A 27 25.52 -21.00 -15.62
N SER A 28 26.12 -19.89 -15.22
CA SER A 28 25.66 -19.17 -14.01
C SER A 28 24.37 -18.44 -14.35
N ALA A 29 23.23 -19.09 -14.14
CA ALA A 29 21.94 -18.42 -14.12
C ALA A 29 21.81 -17.65 -12.81
N VAL A 30 22.30 -16.40 -12.77
CA VAL A 30 21.86 -15.44 -11.76
C VAL A 30 20.45 -15.05 -12.13
N ALA A 31 19.46 -15.72 -11.53
CA ALA A 31 18.10 -15.22 -11.51
C ALA A 31 18.09 -13.94 -10.66
N LEU A 32 18.25 -12.78 -11.31
CA LEU A 32 17.78 -11.54 -10.72
C LEU A 32 16.26 -11.67 -10.61
N PHE A 33 15.78 -12.01 -9.41
CA PHE A 33 14.43 -11.65 -9.03
C PHE A 33 14.41 -10.13 -9.02
N ALA A 34 14.01 -9.52 -10.14
CA ALA A 34 13.48 -8.17 -10.10
C ALA A 34 12.23 -8.26 -9.23
N SER A 35 12.39 -7.99 -7.93
CA SER A 35 11.28 -7.54 -7.11
C SER A 35 10.76 -6.28 -7.80
N GLY A 36 9.77 -6.45 -8.66
CA GLY A 36 9.01 -5.33 -9.18
C GLY A 36 8.58 -4.54 -7.96
N VAL A 37 9.02 -3.29 -7.86
CA VAL A 37 8.45 -2.37 -6.89
C VAL A 37 7.02 -2.21 -7.36
N GLU A 38 6.08 -2.92 -6.75
CA GLU A 38 4.68 -2.62 -7.01
C GLU A 38 4.48 -1.16 -6.63
N ALA A 39 4.05 -0.36 -7.60
CA ALA A 39 3.61 0.97 -7.31
C ALA A 39 2.48 0.87 -6.27
N SER A 40 2.53 1.81 -5.32
CA SER A 40 1.73 1.73 -4.12
C SER A 40 1.32 3.11 -3.64
N HIS A 41 0.18 3.17 -2.98
CA HIS A 41 -0.47 4.39 -2.55
C HIS A 41 -0.52 4.44 -1.04
N ARG A 42 -0.08 5.54 -0.44
CA ARG A 42 -0.16 5.69 1.02
C ARG A 42 -1.45 6.38 1.40
N ILE A 43 -2.25 5.71 2.23
CA ILE A 43 -3.45 6.28 2.83
C ILE A 43 -3.15 6.55 4.30
N THR A 44 -3.09 7.83 4.65
CA THR A 44 -2.97 8.30 6.02
C THR A 44 -4.36 8.42 6.65
N LEU A 45 -4.60 7.65 7.70
CA LEU A 45 -5.82 7.66 8.47
C LEU A 45 -5.57 8.48 9.74
N ARG A 46 -6.16 9.67 9.81
CA ARG A 46 -5.98 10.60 10.92
C ARG A 46 -7.24 10.66 11.77
N ASN A 47 -7.15 10.25 13.02
CA ASN A 47 -8.23 10.33 13.98
C ASN A 47 -8.13 11.62 14.81
N ASN A 48 -8.92 12.64 14.48
CA ASN A 48 -9.06 13.85 15.30
C ASN A 48 -10.19 13.73 16.34
N CYS A 49 -10.89 12.62 16.43
CA CYS A 49 -11.92 12.41 17.44
C CYS A 49 -11.33 12.41 18.85
N ALA A 50 -12.17 12.63 19.86
CA ALA A 50 -11.80 12.50 21.27
C ALA A 50 -11.75 11.02 21.74
N TRP A 51 -12.18 10.09 20.89
CA TRP A 51 -12.23 8.65 21.13
C TRP A 51 -11.47 7.88 20.04
N GLY A 52 -11.22 6.58 20.28
CA GLY A 52 -10.63 5.69 19.28
C GLY A 52 -11.65 5.30 18.21
N VAL A 53 -11.21 5.25 16.95
CA VAL A 53 -12.05 4.81 15.82
C VAL A 53 -11.61 3.42 15.39
N GLY A 54 -12.55 2.48 15.36
CA GLY A 54 -12.33 1.13 14.80
C GLY A 54 -12.52 1.17 13.30
N LEU A 55 -11.59 0.59 12.55
CA LEU A 55 -11.60 0.62 11.10
C LEU A 55 -11.44 -0.78 10.50
N LEU A 56 -12.21 -1.02 9.45
CA LEU A 56 -12.10 -2.18 8.58
C LEU A 56 -11.67 -1.73 7.18
N LEU A 57 -10.70 -2.44 6.61
CA LEU A 57 -10.40 -2.40 5.18
C LEU A 57 -11.13 -3.56 4.51
N HIS A 58 -11.88 -3.27 3.46
CA HIS A 58 -12.62 -4.27 2.70
C HIS A 58 -12.22 -4.21 1.22
N ASN A 59 -11.57 -5.26 0.73
CA ASN A 59 -11.27 -5.42 -0.70
C ASN A 59 -12.57 -5.64 -1.48
N TRP A 60 -12.75 -4.94 -2.60
CA TRP A 60 -13.90 -5.14 -3.49
C TRP A 60 -13.47 -5.84 -4.79
N SER A 61 -12.50 -5.25 -5.50
CA SER A 61 -12.00 -5.79 -6.76
C SER A 61 -10.53 -5.41 -6.99
N GLY A 62 -9.98 -5.77 -8.16
CA GLY A 62 -8.61 -5.42 -8.53
C GLY A 62 -7.53 -6.12 -7.70
N THR A 63 -6.38 -5.47 -7.54
CA THR A 63 -5.24 -6.01 -6.77
C THR A 63 -5.54 -5.89 -5.28
N PRO A 64 -5.71 -7.00 -4.54
CA PRO A 64 -6.17 -6.93 -3.15
C PRO A 64 -5.08 -6.42 -2.21
N TYR A 65 -5.48 -5.64 -1.21
CA TYR A 65 -4.63 -5.40 -0.05
C TYR A 65 -4.50 -6.68 0.77
N THR A 66 -3.26 -7.11 1.04
CA THR A 66 -2.91 -8.31 1.80
C THR A 66 -2.12 -8.02 3.08
N GLY A 67 -1.95 -6.74 3.41
CA GLY A 67 -1.25 -6.33 4.62
C GLY A 67 -2.06 -6.54 5.90
N PRO A 68 -1.50 -6.12 7.05
CA PRO A 68 -2.16 -6.27 8.35
C PRO A 68 -3.50 -5.54 8.43
N ALA A 69 -4.43 -6.08 9.23
CA ALA A 69 -5.68 -5.39 9.52
C ALA A 69 -5.42 -3.98 10.12
N ILE A 70 -6.22 -2.99 9.70
CA ILE A 70 -6.11 -1.62 10.24
C ILE A 70 -6.40 -1.62 11.74
N GLY A 71 -7.48 -2.29 12.17
CA GLY A 71 -7.92 -2.30 13.55
C GLY A 71 -8.32 -0.91 14.02
N SER A 72 -7.94 -0.54 15.25
CA SER A 72 -8.25 0.78 15.80
C SER A 72 -7.16 1.82 15.58
N ILE A 73 -7.59 3.07 15.51
CA ILE A 73 -6.74 4.26 15.60
C ILE A 73 -7.13 5.01 16.87
N ALA A 74 -6.19 5.15 17.80
CA ALA A 74 -6.43 5.85 19.07
C ALA A 74 -6.83 7.32 18.83
N ALA A 75 -7.48 7.93 19.81
CA ALA A 75 -7.84 9.34 19.77
C ALA A 75 -6.61 10.21 19.47
N LYS A 76 -6.78 11.23 18.63
CA LYS A 76 -5.73 12.20 18.26
C LYS A 76 -4.46 11.56 17.66
N SER A 77 -4.58 10.39 17.05
CA SER A 77 -3.44 9.68 16.43
C SER A 77 -3.67 9.42 14.95
N SER A 78 -2.61 8.98 14.26
CA SER A 78 -2.66 8.61 12.85
C SER A 78 -2.10 7.21 12.64
N LYS A 79 -2.58 6.55 11.58
CA LYS A 79 -2.01 5.32 11.04
C LYS A 79 -1.84 5.49 9.54
N VAL A 80 -0.79 4.91 8.97
CA VAL A 80 -0.61 4.89 7.51
C VAL A 80 -0.75 3.45 7.04
N ILE A 81 -1.48 3.25 5.96
CA ILE A 81 -1.50 2.00 5.22
C ILE A 81 -0.98 2.25 3.81
N THR A 82 -0.43 1.19 3.22
CA THR A 82 0.02 1.20 1.84
C THR A 82 -0.81 0.18 1.07
N VAL A 83 -1.53 0.63 0.05
CA VAL A 83 -2.35 -0.22 -0.82
C VAL A 83 -1.70 -0.32 -2.20
N PRO A 84 -1.82 -1.44 -2.91
CA PRO A 84 -1.18 -1.62 -4.20
C PRO A 84 -1.89 -0.79 -5.29
N ASP A 85 -1.17 -0.55 -6.38
CA ASP A 85 -1.77 -0.09 -7.64
C ASP A 85 -2.89 -1.04 -8.10
N GLY A 86 -3.96 -0.47 -8.64
CA GLY A 86 -5.14 -1.24 -9.06
C GLY A 86 -6.01 -1.74 -7.90
N TRP A 87 -5.73 -1.33 -6.65
CA TRP A 87 -6.60 -1.63 -5.52
C TRP A 87 -7.94 -0.89 -5.65
N ASP A 88 -9.03 -1.66 -5.61
CA ASP A 88 -10.40 -1.16 -5.57
C ASP A 88 -11.08 -1.70 -4.31
N GLY A 89 -11.41 -0.80 -3.38
CA GLY A 89 -11.81 -1.19 -2.05
C GLY A 89 -12.34 -0.05 -1.20
N ARG A 90 -12.61 -0.38 0.06
CA ARG A 90 -13.29 0.50 1.01
C ARG A 90 -12.61 0.49 2.36
N ILE A 91 -12.70 1.61 3.07
CA ILE A 91 -12.35 1.72 4.48
C ILE A 91 -13.56 2.26 5.22
N CYS A 92 -14.04 1.53 6.22
CA CYS A 92 -15.22 1.93 6.99
C CYS A 92 -14.97 1.91 8.49
N ASP A 93 -15.74 2.75 9.19
CA ASP A 93 -15.90 2.72 10.64
C ASP A 93 -16.59 1.43 11.09
N THR A 94 -16.18 0.89 12.24
CA THR A 94 -16.76 -0.32 12.85
C THR A 94 -17.31 -0.04 14.25
N PRO A 95 -18.31 0.84 14.42
CA PRO A 95 -18.89 1.06 15.73
C PRO A 95 -19.74 -0.17 16.11
N PRO A 96 -20.00 -0.40 17.42
CA PRO A 96 -20.85 -1.50 17.87
C PRO A 96 -22.20 -1.47 17.15
N SER A 97 -22.71 -2.66 16.78
CA SER A 97 -24.01 -2.84 16.14
C SER A 97 -24.20 -2.21 14.75
N SER A 98 -23.15 -1.67 14.14
CA SER A 98 -23.20 -1.19 12.74
C SER A 98 -23.37 -2.31 11.71
N GLY A 99 -22.97 -3.54 12.04
CA GLY A 99 -22.82 -4.62 11.06
C GLY A 99 -21.56 -4.49 10.19
N CYS A 100 -20.70 -3.50 10.44
CA CYS A 100 -19.47 -3.26 9.67
C CYS A 100 -18.23 -4.01 10.18
N THR A 101 -18.41 -5.05 11.00
CA THR A 101 -17.30 -5.78 11.62
C THR A 101 -16.54 -6.69 10.66
N ASN A 102 -17.20 -7.18 9.60
CA ASN A 102 -16.60 -8.10 8.62
C ASN A 102 -16.68 -7.60 7.17
N SER A 103 -17.49 -6.57 6.90
CA SER A 103 -17.58 -5.95 5.58
C SER A 103 -18.07 -4.51 5.71
N CYS A 104 -17.74 -3.67 4.73
CA CYS A 104 -18.29 -2.31 4.66
C CYS A 104 -19.64 -2.32 3.92
N TYR A 105 -20.59 -3.15 4.39
CA TYR A 105 -21.97 -3.23 3.90
C TYR A 105 -23.03 -2.96 4.99
N GLY A 106 -22.58 -2.74 6.22
CA GLY A 106 -23.44 -2.40 7.34
C GLY A 106 -23.76 -0.91 7.40
N ALA A 107 -24.48 -0.51 8.44
CA ALA A 107 -24.79 0.88 8.73
C ALA A 107 -23.56 1.59 9.36
N CYS A 108 -22.59 1.98 8.54
CA CYS A 108 -21.42 2.76 8.95
C CYS A 108 -20.96 3.77 7.89
N SER A 109 -20.21 4.76 8.35
CA SER A 109 -19.47 5.72 7.51
C SER A 109 -18.32 5.04 6.75
N MET A 110 -18.18 5.32 5.45
CA MET A 110 -17.15 4.68 4.61
C MET A 110 -16.50 5.59 3.56
N THR A 111 -15.23 5.34 3.28
CA THR A 111 -14.55 5.90 2.10
C THR A 111 -14.32 4.80 1.08
N GLU A 112 -14.68 5.06 -0.17
CA GLU A 112 -14.41 4.17 -1.30
C GLU A 112 -13.18 4.68 -2.07
N PHE A 113 -12.42 3.75 -2.64
CA PHE A 113 -11.16 4.01 -3.31
C PHE A 113 -11.04 3.15 -4.57
N ASN A 114 -10.53 3.74 -5.65
CA ASN A 114 -10.10 3.00 -6.83
C ASN A 114 -8.75 3.55 -7.33
N MET A 115 -7.69 2.80 -7.06
CA MET A 115 -6.30 3.23 -7.22
C MET A 115 -5.77 2.95 -8.62
N ASN A 116 -5.14 3.97 -9.22
CA ASN A 116 -4.52 3.95 -10.54
C ASN A 116 -5.44 3.46 -11.69
N SER A 117 -6.76 3.63 -11.55
CA SER A 117 -7.72 3.29 -12.59
C SER A 117 -7.71 4.31 -13.71
N GLY A 118 -7.30 3.88 -14.89
CA GLY A 118 -7.10 4.75 -16.06
C GLY A 118 -5.98 5.78 -15.87
N GLY A 119 -5.00 5.49 -14.99
CA GLY A 119 -3.91 6.42 -14.67
C GLY A 119 -4.25 7.46 -13.61
N LEU A 120 -5.42 7.33 -12.94
CA LEU A 120 -5.90 8.26 -11.92
C LEU A 120 -6.31 7.50 -10.66
N ASN A 121 -6.23 8.18 -9.52
CA ASN A 121 -6.69 7.65 -8.25
C ASN A 121 -8.03 8.26 -7.90
N TRP A 122 -9.02 7.41 -7.63
CA TRP A 122 -10.38 7.81 -7.35
C TRP A 122 -10.75 7.57 -5.90
N TYR A 123 -11.53 8.49 -5.32
CA TYR A 123 -12.13 8.29 -4.00
C TYR A 123 -13.45 9.04 -3.85
N ASP A 124 -14.29 8.57 -2.95
CA ASP A 124 -15.52 9.25 -2.55
C ASP A 124 -15.87 8.99 -1.08
N ILE A 125 -16.69 9.89 -0.54
CA ILE A 125 -17.35 9.74 0.75
C ILE A 125 -18.69 9.11 0.47
N SER A 126 -18.90 7.90 0.97
CA SER A 126 -20.15 7.20 0.82
C SER A 126 -20.84 7.09 2.18
N ASN A 127 -21.96 7.80 2.34
CA ASN A 127 -22.89 7.56 3.46
C ASN A 127 -24.16 6.85 2.99
N ILE A 128 -24.10 6.20 1.82
CA ILE A 128 -25.24 5.50 1.23
C ILE A 128 -25.78 4.39 2.14
N GLN A 129 -24.92 3.84 3.01
CA GLN A 129 -25.28 2.77 3.94
C GLN A 129 -25.70 3.31 5.32
N ALA A 130 -24.99 4.30 5.87
CA ALA A 130 -25.38 5.13 7.01
C ALA A 130 -24.30 6.20 7.29
N TYR A 131 -24.45 6.92 8.40
CA TYR A 131 -23.45 7.83 8.96
C TYR A 131 -23.21 7.51 10.44
N THR A 132 -21.95 7.30 10.83
CA THR A 132 -21.55 6.96 12.20
C THR A 132 -20.42 7.82 12.76
N VAL A 133 -19.56 8.37 11.91
CA VAL A 133 -18.51 9.31 12.29
C VAL A 133 -18.34 10.35 11.19
N ALA A 134 -18.00 11.59 11.55
CA ALA A 134 -17.62 12.58 10.55
C ALA A 134 -16.26 12.20 9.95
N TYR A 135 -16.12 12.25 8.62
CA TYR A 135 -14.83 12.03 7.97
C TYR A 135 -14.72 12.80 6.65
N ARG A 136 -13.49 13.10 6.25
CA ARG A 136 -13.16 13.70 4.94
C ARG A 136 -11.88 13.08 4.37
N PRO A 137 -11.95 12.43 3.21
CA PRO A 137 -10.80 12.07 2.38
C PRO A 137 -10.30 13.30 1.62
N GLY A 138 -8.98 13.44 1.48
CA GLY A 138 -8.37 14.38 0.57
C GLY A 138 -6.89 14.65 0.84
N ASP A 139 -6.20 15.09 -0.20
CA ASP A 139 -5.02 15.93 -0.05
C ASP A 139 -5.49 17.37 0.19
N MET A 140 -5.43 17.83 1.44
CA MET A 140 -5.81 19.21 1.79
C MET A 140 -4.84 20.26 1.21
N SER A 141 -3.72 19.84 0.60
CA SER A 141 -2.71 20.70 -0.01
C SER A 141 -2.74 20.75 -1.55
N GLY A 142 -3.56 19.93 -2.21
CA GLY A 142 -3.61 19.79 -3.67
C GLY A 142 -4.87 20.37 -4.33
N SER A 143 -4.92 20.33 -5.67
CA SER A 143 -6.08 20.78 -6.49
C SER A 143 -7.31 19.87 -6.39
N CYS A 144 -7.25 18.83 -5.55
CA CYS A 144 -8.33 17.91 -5.24
C CYS A 144 -9.31 18.51 -4.22
N GLY A 145 -9.87 19.68 -4.53
CA GLY A 145 -10.73 20.44 -3.62
C GLY A 145 -12.13 19.86 -3.44
N GLY A 146 -12.71 19.99 -2.24
CA GLY A 146 -14.09 19.61 -1.96
C GLY A 146 -14.74 20.30 -0.74
N THR A 147 -15.59 21.30 -1.01
CA THR A 147 -16.24 22.16 0.00
C THR A 147 -17.64 21.70 0.46
N GLY A 148 -18.16 20.55 -0.02
CA GLY A 148 -19.53 20.07 0.27
C GLY A 148 -19.70 19.25 1.58
N PRO A 149 -20.87 19.27 2.24
CA PRO A 149 -21.08 18.65 3.54
C PRO A 149 -21.82 17.30 3.45
N VAL A 150 -21.09 16.18 3.37
CA VAL A 150 -21.65 14.81 3.42
C VAL A 150 -22.14 14.32 2.04
N ASP A 151 -21.54 13.22 1.56
CA ASP A 151 -21.65 12.66 0.19
C ASP A 151 -21.02 13.55 -0.89
N GLN A 152 -19.75 13.32 -1.19
CA GLN A 152 -19.07 14.01 -2.29
C GLN A 152 -18.82 13.05 -3.44
N ALA A 153 -19.20 13.49 -4.64
CA ALA A 153 -18.98 12.76 -5.88
C ALA A 153 -17.53 12.27 -6.04
N VAL A 154 -17.40 11.07 -6.59
CA VAL A 154 -16.19 10.42 -7.08
C VAL A 154 -15.15 11.43 -7.59
N ARG A 155 -13.98 11.47 -6.94
CA ARG A 155 -12.91 12.43 -7.22
C ARG A 155 -11.71 11.74 -7.85
N ALA A 156 -11.34 12.15 -9.06
CA ALA A 156 -10.08 11.76 -9.68
C ALA A 156 -8.95 12.69 -9.22
N CYS A 157 -7.84 12.10 -8.77
CA CYS A 157 -6.65 12.80 -8.34
C CYS A 157 -5.41 12.16 -8.95
N GLY A 158 -4.49 13.00 -9.44
CA GLY A 158 -3.13 12.56 -9.79
C GLY A 158 -2.22 12.39 -8.57
N ALA A 159 -2.68 12.77 -7.38
CA ALA A 159 -1.96 12.54 -6.12
C ALA A 159 -1.92 11.05 -5.82
N ALA A 160 -0.73 10.53 -5.50
CA ALA A 160 -0.54 9.12 -5.14
C ALA A 160 -0.92 8.81 -3.68
N ASP A 161 -0.86 9.81 -2.80
CA ASP A 161 -1.07 9.68 -1.36
C ASP A 161 -2.34 10.43 -0.92
N PHE A 162 -3.06 9.86 0.04
CA PHE A 162 -4.34 10.38 0.55
C PHE A 162 -4.31 10.54 2.07
N THR A 163 -5.08 11.50 2.59
CA THR A 163 -5.40 11.55 4.03
C THR A 163 -6.91 11.46 4.24
N VAL A 164 -7.36 10.52 5.06
CA VAL A 164 -8.72 10.47 5.59
C VAL A 164 -8.70 11.01 7.01
N VAL A 165 -9.39 12.12 7.25
CA VAL A 165 -9.49 12.74 8.57
C VAL A 165 -10.85 12.40 9.18
N TYR A 166 -10.85 11.69 10.31
CA TYR A 166 -12.04 11.44 11.15
C TYR A 166 -12.20 12.54 12.18
N CYS A 167 -13.43 12.99 12.41
CA CYS A 167 -13.78 14.20 13.18
C CYS A 167 -12.97 15.43 12.75
N PRO A 168 -13.04 15.82 11.45
CA PRO A 168 -12.28 16.94 10.91
C PRO A 168 -12.56 18.27 11.61
#